data_AF-A0A257MXD7-F1
#
_entry.id   AF-A0A257MXD7-F1
#
_cell.length_a   1.000
_cell.length_b   1.000
_cell.length_c   1.000
_cell.angle_alpha   90.00
_cell.angle_beta   90.00
_cell.angle_gamma   90.00
#
_symmetry.space_group_name_H-M   'P 1'
#
loop_
_entity.id
_entity.type
_entity.pdbx_description
1 polymer ?
#
loop_
_entity_poly.entity_id
_entity_poly.type
_entity_poly.pdbx_seq_one_letter_code
_entity_poly.pdbx_strand_id
1 'polypeptide(L)' 'LLTGKPPLGGADVGAIICACFNVGEKTIKAAIKNKGLTTHQQVGQCLKAGTNCGSCIPEIKALL' A
#
# COMPACT_ATOMS: atom_id res chain seq x y z
N LEU A 1 14.34 -28.03 -8.31
CA LEU A 1 14.41 -26.87 -7.39
C LEU A 1 14.59 -25.62 -8.22
N LEU A 2 13.49 -24.96 -8.61
CA LEU A 2 13.55 -23.75 -9.44
C LEU A 2 13.52 -22.54 -8.51
N THR A 3 14.68 -21.93 -8.33
CA THR A 3 14.90 -20.71 -7.54
C THR A 3 13.99 -19.58 -8.03
N GLY A 4 12.86 -19.40 -7.34
CA GLY A 4 12.00 -18.23 -7.45
C GLY A 4 12.71 -17.02 -6.85
N LYS A 5 13.52 -16.34 -7.67
CA LYS A 5 14.14 -15.06 -7.31
C LYS A 5 13.26 -13.97 -7.91
N PRO A 6 12.38 -13.31 -7.13
CA PRO A 6 11.62 -12.20 -7.67
C PRO A 6 12.60 -11.11 -8.12
N PRO A 7 12.30 -10.40 -9.23
CA PRO A 7 13.20 -9.42 -9.80
C PRO A 7 13.48 -8.30 -8.77
N LEU A 8 14.76 -8.18 -8.42
CA LEU A 8 15.34 -7.03 -7.73
C LEU A 8 15.11 -5.80 -8.62
N GLY A 9 14.05 -5.03 -8.34
CA GLY A 9 13.73 -3.85 -9.15
C GLY A 9 12.41 -3.15 -8.81
N GLY A 10 11.49 -3.81 -8.11
CA GLY A 10 10.36 -3.11 -7.50
C GLY A 10 10.80 -2.52 -6.16
N ALA A 11 10.68 -1.20 -5.99
CA ALA A 11 10.82 -0.54 -4.68
C ALA A 11 10.14 -1.42 -3.61
N ASP A 12 10.82 -1.68 -2.51
CA ASP A 12 10.32 -2.55 -1.45
C ASP A 12 9.05 -1.96 -0.84
N VAL A 13 7.91 -2.33 -1.41
CA VAL A 13 6.59 -1.86 -0.98
C VAL A 13 6.11 -2.55 0.29
N GLY A 14 6.81 -3.60 0.75
CA GLY A 14 6.45 -4.37 1.94
C GLY A 14 5.29 -5.34 1.65
N ALA A 15 4.53 -5.71 2.70
CA ALA A 15 3.34 -6.54 2.54
C ALA A 15 2.30 -5.82 1.66
N ILE A 16 1.74 -6.51 0.67
CA ILE A 16 0.68 -5.94 -0.18
C ILE A 16 -0.60 -5.82 0.63
N ILE A 17 -0.97 -4.58 0.95
CA ILE A 17 -2.19 -4.26 1.69
C ILE A 17 -3.37 -4.17 0.73
N CYS A 18 -3.20 -3.46 -0.39
CA CYS A 18 -4.22 -3.37 -1.43
C CYS A 18 -3.82 -4.25 -2.62
N ALA A 19 -4.39 -5.45 -2.70
CA ALA A 19 -4.20 -6.33 -3.87
C ALA A 19 -4.79 -5.72 -5.15
N CYS A 20 -5.89 -4.97 -5.05
CA CYS A 20 -6.60 -4.37 -6.19
C CYS A 20 -5.72 -3.40 -7.02
N PHE A 21 -4.82 -2.66 -6.35
CA PHE A 21 -3.89 -1.71 -7.00
C PHE A 21 -2.42 -2.03 -6.70
N ASN A 22 -2.16 -3.22 -6.16
CA ASN A 22 -0.84 -3.69 -5.74
C ASN A 22 -0.07 -2.68 -4.85
N VAL A 23 -0.78 -2.05 -3.90
CA VAL A 23 -0.19 -1.07 -2.97
C VAL A 23 0.27 -1.78 -1.70
N GLY A 24 1.54 -1.63 -1.37
CA GLY A 24 2.12 -2.20 -0.15
C GLY A 24 2.13 -1.27 1.06
N GLU A 25 2.32 -1.85 2.24
CA GLU A 25 2.31 -1.16 3.53
C GLU A 25 3.37 -0.05 3.59
N LYS A 26 4.57 -0.29 3.02
CA LYS A 26 5.68 0.65 3.10
C LYS A 26 5.39 1.84 2.20
N THR A 27 4.77 1.61 1.06
CA THR A 27 4.28 2.67 0.17
C THR A 27 3.24 3.53 0.88
N ILE A 28 2.32 2.92 1.62
CA ILE A 28 1.30 3.62 2.40
C ILE A 28 1.97 4.47 3.50
N LYS A 29 2.83 3.86 4.34
CA LYS A 29 3.58 4.56 5.40
C LYS A 29 4.46 5.68 4.85
N ALA A 30 5.13 5.44 3.72
CA ALA A 30 5.94 6.44 3.05
C ALA A 30 5.08 7.61 2.58
N ALA A 31 3.95 7.35 1.92
CA ALA A 31 3.03 8.40 1.47
C ALA A 31 2.42 9.18 2.65
N ILE A 32 2.04 8.51 3.73
CA ILE A 32 1.58 9.12 4.98
C ILE A 32 2.63 10.06 5.52
N LYS A 33 3.89 9.61 5.66
CA LYS A 33 4.98 10.43 6.20
C LYS A 33 5.40 11.58 5.27
N ASN A 34 5.40 11.35 3.96
CA ASN A 34 5.86 12.33 2.97
C ASN A 34 4.80 13.41 2.68
N LYS A 35 3.51 13.05 2.70
CA LYS A 35 2.39 13.95 2.40
C LYS A 35 1.55 14.35 3.61
N GLY A 36 1.80 13.78 4.79
CA GLY A 36 1.02 14.05 6.00
C GLY A 36 -0.43 13.55 5.90
N LEU A 37 -0.65 12.39 5.28
CA LEU A 37 -2.00 11.82 5.12
C LEU A 37 -2.50 11.32 6.48
N THR A 38 -3.66 11.79 6.92
CA THR A 38 -4.23 11.43 8.23
C THR A 38 -5.46 10.54 8.12
N THR A 39 -5.93 10.29 6.90
CA THR A 39 -7.15 9.51 6.66
C THR A 39 -6.96 8.51 5.53
N HIS A 40 -7.63 7.36 5.67
CA HIS A 40 -7.66 6.33 4.62
C HIS A 40 -8.16 6.86 3.28
N GLN A 41 -9.04 7.88 3.29
CA GLN A 41 -9.55 8.51 2.08
C GLN A 41 -8.47 9.32 1.36
N GLN A 42 -7.63 10.06 2.09
CA GLN A 42 -6.46 10.74 1.52
C GLN A 42 -5.43 9.74 0.98
N VAL A 43 -5.18 8.65 1.70
CA VAL A 43 -4.35 7.53 1.23
C VAL A 43 -4.93 6.93 -0.05
N GLY A 44 -6.23 6.69 -0.11
CA GLY A 44 -6.93 6.19 -1.30
C GLY A 44 -6.94 7.18 -2.45
N GLN A 45 -7.03 8.49 -2.22
CA GLN A 45 -6.90 9.48 -3.29
C GLN A 45 -5.46 9.53 -3.83
N CYS A 46 -4.46 9.37 -2.96
CA CYS A 46 -3.06 9.47 -3.35
C CYS A 46 -2.51 8.17 -3.99
N LEU A 47 -2.94 7.01 -3.49
CA LEU A 47 -2.41 5.69 -3.87
C LEU A 47 -3.46 4.79 -4.54
N LYS A 48 -4.71 5.22 -4.67
CA LYS A 48 -5.87 4.39 -5.10
C LYS A 48 -6.19 3.22 -4.16
N ALA A 49 -5.46 3.07 -3.06
CA ALA A 49 -5.69 2.00 -2.10
C ALA A 49 -7.04 2.19 -1.38
N GLY A 50 -7.93 1.21 -1.49
CA GLY A 50 -9.23 1.21 -0.82
C GLY A 50 -10.39 1.84 -1.61
N THR A 51 -10.18 2.34 -2.83
CA THR A 51 -11.25 2.95 -3.64
C THR A 51 -11.99 1.97 -4.56
N ASN A 52 -11.44 0.77 -4.79
CA ASN A 52 -12.06 -0.24 -5.66
C ASN A 52 -12.90 -1.26 -4.84
N CYS A 53 -12.20 -2.11 -4.09
CA CYS A 53 -12.80 -3.23 -3.36
C CYS A 53 -13.03 -2.94 -1.87
N GLY A 54 -12.43 -1.87 -1.33
CA GLY A 54 -12.57 -1.46 0.08
C GLY A 54 -11.95 -2.39 1.12
N SER A 55 -11.51 -3.59 0.76
CA SER A 55 -10.98 -4.60 1.69
C SER A 55 -9.72 -4.18 2.47
N CYS A 56 -8.96 -3.22 1.92
CA CYS A 56 -7.75 -2.67 2.53
C CYS A 56 -7.99 -1.44 3.42
N ILE A 57 -9.21 -0.91 3.49
CA ILE A 57 -9.56 0.23 4.35
C ILE A 57 -9.25 -0.02 5.84
N PRO A 58 -9.65 -1.15 6.46
CA PRO A 58 -9.35 -1.41 7.87
C PRO A 58 -7.84 -1.51 8.14
N GLU A 59 -7.08 -2.13 7.25
CA GLU A 59 -5.61 -2.18 7.32
C GLU A 59 -4.99 -0.78 7.21
N ILE A 60 -5.41 0.04 6.23
CA ILE A 60 -4.90 1.41 6.10
C ILE A 60 -5.19 2.23 7.36
N LYS A 61 -6.37 2.07 7.97
CA LYS A 61 -6.71 2.73 9.24
C LYS A 61 -5.86 2.24 10.41
N ALA A 62 -5.41 0.99 10.40
CA ALA A 62 -4.50 0.46 11.42
C ALA A 62 -3.05 0.96 11.27
N LEU A 63 -2.69 1.45 10.06
CA LEU A 63 -1.37 2.01 9.75
C LEU A 63 -1.28 3.53 9.93
N LEU A 64 -2.41 4.22 10.10
CA LEU A 64 -2.53 5.65 10.40
C LEU A 64 -2.45 5.87 11.92
#